data_AF-A0A2E3WBM6-F1
#
_entry.id   AF-A0A2E3WBM6-F1
#
_cell.length_a   1.000
_cell.length_b   1.000
_cell.length_c   1.000
_cell.angle_alpha   90.00
_cell.angle_beta   90.00
_cell.angle_gamma   90.00
#
_symmetry.space_group_name_H-M   'P 1'
#
loop_
_entity.id
_entity.type
_entity.pdbx_description
1 polymer ?
#
loop_
_entity_poly.entity_id
_entity_poly.type
_entity_poly.pdbx_seq_one_letter_code
_entity_poly.pdbx_strand_id
1 'polypeptide(L)'
;MDNNKHTIDVLSTGQSVGEISLIDESRRSASVRAKTKLKLIVLQRGDTKQLNKKNPALANKVLMGVSSLTCKNLHDTNNYFAEQLLSIC
;
A
#
# COMPACT_ATOMS: atom_id res chain seq x y z
N MET A 1 -11.25 -24.77 4.46
CA MET A 1 -10.27 -23.68 4.67
C MET A 1 -9.58 -23.45 3.34
N ASP A 2 -9.49 -22.21 2.90
CA ASP A 2 -9.14 -21.88 1.50
C ASP A 2 -7.65 -22.16 1.22
N ASN A 3 -7.37 -23.18 0.41
CA ASN A 3 -6.06 -23.84 0.28
C ASN A 3 -5.04 -23.07 -0.58
N ASN A 4 -5.33 -21.82 -0.97
CA ASN A 4 -4.58 -21.07 -1.98
C ASN A 4 -3.99 -19.73 -1.49
N LYS A 5 -3.76 -19.57 -0.18
CA LYS A 5 -3.15 -18.35 0.37
C LYS A 5 -1.63 -18.46 0.36
N HIS A 6 -0.97 -17.58 -0.39
CA HIS A 6 0.47 -17.38 -0.37
C HIS A 6 0.80 -16.04 0.29
N THR A 7 1.90 -16.00 1.06
CA THR A 7 2.40 -14.74 1.62
C THR A 7 3.17 -14.01 0.53
N ILE A 8 2.70 -12.81 0.17
CA ILE A 8 3.34 -11.98 -0.86
C ILE A 8 4.50 -11.17 -0.26
N ASP A 9 4.31 -10.63 0.95
CA ASP A 9 5.32 -9.80 1.62
C ASP A 9 5.13 -9.82 3.15
N VAL A 10 6.18 -9.46 3.90
CA VAL A 10 6.20 -9.25 5.34
C VAL A 10 6.64 -7.83 5.64
N LEU A 11 5.70 -7.03 6.13
CA LEU A 11 5.90 -5.61 6.35
C LEU A 11 6.52 -5.29 7.72
N SER A 12 7.29 -4.22 7.73
CA SER A 12 8.02 -3.66 8.87
C SER A 12 7.65 -2.19 9.11
N THR A 13 8.18 -1.61 10.19
CA THR A 13 7.92 -0.21 10.55
C THR A 13 8.30 0.75 9.43
N GLY A 14 7.41 1.71 9.13
CA GLY A 14 7.61 2.70 8.07
C GLY A 14 7.04 2.29 6.71
N GLN A 15 6.58 1.05 6.57
CA GLN A 15 5.82 0.62 5.39
C GLN A 15 4.33 0.88 5.56
N SER A 16 3.63 0.99 4.44
CA SER A 16 2.20 1.30 4.34
C SER A 16 1.47 0.26 3.51
N VAL A 17 0.14 0.23 3.64
CA VAL A 17 -0.75 -0.65 2.87
C VAL A 17 -2.10 0.01 2.60
N GLY A 18 -2.76 -0.40 1.51
CA GLY A 18 -4.10 0.06 1.16
C GLY A 18 -4.12 1.38 0.39
N GLU A 19 -2.97 1.84 -0.08
CA GLU A 19 -2.76 3.06 -0.86
C GLU A 19 -3.53 3.03 -2.18
N ILE A 20 -3.42 1.91 -2.90
CA ILE A 20 -4.08 1.69 -4.19
C ILE A 20 -5.58 1.87 -4.01
N SER A 21 -6.20 1.06 -3.14
CA SER A 21 -7.63 1.15 -2.86
C SER A 21 -8.05 2.52 -2.34
N LEU A 22 -7.19 3.25 -1.62
CA LEU A 22 -7.48 4.63 -1.17
C LEU A 22 -7.58 5.60 -2.36
N ILE A 23 -6.75 5.44 -3.39
CA ILE A 23 -6.71 6.31 -4.58
C ILE A 23 -7.76 5.90 -5.63
N ASP A 24 -7.78 4.63 -6.03
CA ASP A 24 -8.51 4.16 -7.22
C ASP A 24 -9.92 3.59 -6.91
N GLU A 25 -10.30 3.57 -5.63
CA GLU A 25 -11.55 2.99 -5.13
C GLU A 25 -11.76 1.49 -5.45
N SER A 26 -10.71 0.79 -5.86
CA SER A 26 -10.73 -0.64 -6.15
C SER A 26 -10.81 -1.50 -4.89
N ARG A 27 -11.13 -2.79 -5.08
CA ARG A 27 -11.05 -3.81 -4.01
C ARG A 27 -9.60 -4.00 -3.58
N ARG A 28 -9.36 -4.30 -2.30
CA ARG A 28 -8.02 -4.61 -1.78
C ARG A 28 -7.36 -5.72 -2.59
N SER A 29 -6.16 -5.45 -3.10
CA SER A 29 -5.36 -6.38 -3.90
C SER A 29 -4.89 -7.60 -3.09
N ALA A 30 -4.71 -7.43 -1.78
CA ALA A 30 -4.28 -8.49 -0.87
C ALA A 30 -4.91 -8.36 0.53
N SER A 31 -4.84 -9.45 1.29
CA SER A 31 -5.19 -9.46 2.71
C SER A 31 -3.96 -9.19 3.56
N VAL A 32 -4.06 -8.25 4.50
CA VAL A 32 -3.00 -7.94 5.47
C VAL A 32 -3.43 -8.42 6.85
N ARG A 33 -2.53 -9.09 7.58
CA ARG A 33 -2.76 -9.59 8.94
C ARG A 33 -1.60 -9.16 9.83
N ALA A 34 -1.92 -8.65 11.02
CA ALA A 34 -0.91 -8.30 12.00
C ALA A 34 -0.28 -9.59 12.57
N LYS A 35 1.07 -9.69 12.49
CA LYS A 35 1.83 -10.80 13.11
C LYS A 35 2.15 -10.51 14.59
N THR A 36 2.13 -9.24 14.98
CA THR A 36 2.45 -8.75 16.32
C THR A 36 1.50 -7.61 16.69
N LYS A 37 1.62 -7.05 17.90
CA LYS A 37 0.91 -5.83 18.29
C LYS A 37 1.45 -4.64 17.49
N LEU A 38 0.56 -3.90 16.83
CA LEU A 38 0.93 -2.79 15.95
C LEU A 38 0.35 -1.46 16.47
N LYS A 39 1.02 -0.36 16.12
CA LYS A 39 0.47 1.00 16.17
C LYS A 39 0.48 1.55 14.76
N LEU A 40 -0.67 1.97 14.27
CA LEU A 40 -0.86 2.38 12.88
C LEU A 40 -1.38 3.81 12.81
N ILE A 41 -0.91 4.55 11.80
CA ILE A 41 -1.54 5.80 11.35
C ILE A 41 -2.52 5.41 10.25
N VAL A 42 -3.77 5.82 10.38
CA VAL A 42 -4.84 5.47 9.44
C VAL A 42 -5.28 6.73 8.72
N LEU A 43 -5.20 6.69 7.39
CA LEU A 43 -5.77 7.71 6.52
C LEU A 43 -7.06 7.17 5.92
N GLN A 44 -8.20 7.71 6.33
CA GLN A 44 -9.49 7.26 5.82
C GLN A 44 -9.89 8.00 4.55
N ARG A 45 -10.60 7.33 3.64
CA ARG A 45 -11.12 7.94 2.41
C ARG A 45 -12.04 9.12 2.69
N GLY A 46 -12.85 9.05 3.75
CA GLY A 46 -13.71 10.17 4.15
C GLY A 46 -12.90 11.40 4.50
N ASP A 47 -11.79 11.21 5.23
CA ASP A 47 -10.90 12.29 5.64
C ASP A 47 -10.13 12.88 4.46
N THR A 48 -9.66 12.06 3.51
CA THR A 48 -9.01 12.58 2.30
C THR A 48 -9.98 13.38 1.42
N LYS A 49 -11.21 12.90 1.26
CA LYS A 49 -12.27 13.63 0.54
C LYS A 49 -12.60 14.95 1.24
N GLN A 50 -12.67 14.96 2.57
CA GLN A 50 -12.91 16.18 3.33
C GLN A 50 -11.72 17.15 3.25
N LEU A 51 -10.49 16.63 3.34
CA LEU A 51 -9.26 17.41 3.20
C LEU A 51 -9.18 18.08 1.84
N ASN A 52 -9.52 17.37 0.77
CA ASN A 52 -9.54 17.93 -0.58
C ASN A 52 -10.54 19.09 -0.71
N LYS A 53 -11.71 18.99 -0.07
CA LYS A 53 -12.70 20.08 -0.04
C LYS A 53 -12.24 21.29 0.78
N LYS A 54 -11.57 21.05 1.92
CA LYS A 54 -11.15 22.12 2.86
C LYS A 54 -9.84 22.80 2.47
N ASN A 55 -8.88 22.04 1.98
CA ASN A 55 -7.54 22.51 1.62
C ASN A 55 -6.95 21.65 0.49
N PRO A 56 -7.26 21.98 -0.79
CA PRO A 56 -6.75 21.26 -1.95
C PRO A 56 -5.22 21.21 -2.04
N ALA A 57 -4.54 22.29 -1.63
CA ALA A 57 -3.07 22.36 -1.67
C ALA A 57 -2.45 21.33 -0.73
N LEU A 58 -3.02 21.16 0.47
CA LEU A 58 -2.59 20.12 1.40
C LEU A 58 -2.98 18.71 0.91
N ALA A 59 -4.18 18.56 0.35
CA ALA A 59 -4.62 17.29 -0.23
C ALA A 59 -3.68 16.82 -1.36
N ASN A 60 -3.21 17.72 -2.21
CA ASN A 60 -2.22 17.41 -3.25
C ASN A 60 -0.90 16.89 -2.65
N LYS A 61 -0.42 17.48 -1.55
CA LYS A 61 0.79 16.98 -0.88
C LYS A 61 0.60 15.58 -0.32
N VAL A 62 -0.56 15.30 0.27
CA VAL A 62 -0.91 13.96 0.77
C VAL A 62 -1.00 12.97 -0.39
N LEU A 63 -1.67 13.33 -1.48
CA LEU A 63 -1.79 12.51 -2.68
C LEU A 63 -0.41 12.16 -3.25
N MET A 64 0.47 13.15 -3.41
CA MET A 64 1.85 12.93 -3.86
C MET A 64 2.59 11.93 -2.95
N GLY A 65 2.43 12.05 -1.64
CA GLY A 65 3.02 11.11 -0.68
C GLY A 65 2.49 9.68 -0.85
N VAL A 66 1.17 9.50 -0.97
CA VAL A 66 0.56 8.17 -1.17
C VAL A 66 0.96 7.57 -2.53
N SER A 67 1.04 8.39 -3.58
CA SER A 67 1.54 7.97 -4.89
C SER A 67 3.00 7.50 -4.81
N SER A 68 3.87 8.23 -4.12
CA SER A 68 5.27 7.82 -3.92
C SER A 68 5.39 6.49 -3.15
N LEU A 69 4.55 6.26 -2.15
CA LEU A 69 4.52 4.98 -1.42
C LEU A 69 4.13 3.82 -2.34
N THR A 70 3.13 4.04 -3.20
CA THR A 70 2.69 3.03 -4.17
C THR A 70 3.78 2.71 -5.19
N CYS A 71 4.45 3.74 -5.75
CA CYS A 71 5.55 3.55 -6.68
C CYS A 71 6.72 2.78 -6.04
N LYS A 72 7.04 3.08 -4.78
CA LYS A 72 8.08 2.34 -4.04
C LYS A 72 7.73 0.86 -3.92
N ASN A 73 6.52 0.54 -3.45
CA ASN A 73 6.08 -0.84 -3.30
C ASN A 73 6.09 -1.59 -4.64
N LEU A 74 5.70 -0.92 -5.74
CA LEU A 74 5.75 -1.49 -7.08
C LEU A 74 7.18 -1.77 -7.55
N HIS A 75 8.11 -0.83 -7.34
CA HIS A 75 9.53 -1.03 -7.67
C HIS A 75 10.13 -2.19 -6.87
N ASP A 76 9.88 -2.23 -5.56
CA ASP A 76 10.39 -3.29 -4.68
C ASP A 76 9.84 -4.66 -5.13
N THR A 77 8.55 -4.73 -5.44
CA THR A 77 7.90 -5.95 -5.94
C THR A 77 8.46 -6.38 -7.31
N ASN A 78 8.63 -5.45 -8.25
CA ASN A 78 9.18 -5.73 -9.58
C ASN A 78 10.62 -6.23 -9.49
N ASN A 79 11.45 -5.61 -8.65
CA ASN A 79 12.83 -6.02 -8.45
C ASN A 79 12.90 -7.44 -7.89
N TYR A 80 12.08 -7.74 -6.88
CA TYR A 80 11.98 -9.09 -6.33
C TYR A 80 11.62 -10.12 -7.41
N PHE A 81 10.59 -9.85 -8.23
CA PHE A 81 10.22 -10.76 -9.32
C PHE A 81 11.32 -10.90 -10.37
N ALA A 82 12.00 -9.81 -10.74
CA ALA A 82 13.10 -9.84 -11.70
C ALA A 82 14.27 -10.71 -11.21
N GLU A 83 14.66 -10.58 -9.94
CA GLU A 83 15.69 -11.42 -9.31
C GLU A 83 15.29 -12.90 -9.29
N GLN A 84 14.03 -13.20 -8.94
CA GLN A 84 13.53 -14.57 -8.96
C GLN A 84 13.53 -15.16 -10.37
N LEU A 85 13.08 -14.41 -11.39
CA LEU A 85 13.10 -14.88 -12.78
C LEU A 85 14.52 -15.16 -13.26
N LEU A 86 15.47 -14.28 -12.97
CA LEU A 86 16.89 -14.45 -13.32
C LEU A 86 17.52 -15.66 -12.63
N SER A 87 17.05 -16.06 -11.45
CA SER A 87 17.57 -17.23 -10.73
C SER A 87 17.13 -18.59 -11.31
N ILE A 88 16.17 -18.60 -12.25
CA ILE A 88 15.63 -19.81 -12.89
C ILE A 88 16.17 -19.96 -14.33
N CYS A 89 16.88 -18.95 -14.85
CA CYS A 89 17.59 -18.96 -16.13
C CYS A 89 19.07 -19.35 -15.93
#